data_AF-A0A2D0K887-F1
#
_entry.id   AF-A0A2D0K887-F1
#
_cell.length_a   1.000
_cell.length_b   1.000
_cell.length_c   1.000
_cell.angle_alpha   90.00
_cell.angle_beta   90.00
_cell.angle_gamma   90.00
#
_symmetry.space_group_name_H-M   'P 1'
#
loop_
_entity.id
_entity.type
_entity.pdbx_description
1 polymer ?
#
loop_
_entity_poly.entity_id
_entity_poly.type
_entity_poly.pdbx_seq_one_letter_code
_entity_poly.pdbx_strand_id
1 'polypeptide(L)'
;MVHQGIAITTLRVTWDAAESAIAYEAEWRRDNGNWIAAPRTSTQGFEVPNIYAGRYQARVRAINAAEISSLWANAPETHLKGKAGEPPAPLGFKATPIVFGIQLDWGFAPHTDDTLKTEIQYSPTSDGEGLMLLSDIPYPQKTYVMQGLAAGVAFYFRARLVDKSGNQSPWTDFLRGESSTDASWIIDAAGNQFLSAEAGKRLQSDINFTNEAILGNAALIGSVVQHQLKENGEMRAEILEVRTTQLSDKKALAEKLEKVQVEVGQNAAAVQTKATAVFDIDGNGYGIYDIGAGVKYNNQLYQAGMVIGAEVKNGKVETHFGVRANQFTVVNPSSGKLDPVFVIKNGQAFFNQVFIDKASINGADIQDASITMAKIADGIRSDNWPNGGWNLPKNGAFEMKGTAGGVRVALDHTGLAVFDGRGVLRVKVGKI
;
A
#
# COMPACT_ATOMS: atom_id res chain seq x y z
N MET A 1 -27.92 -36.64 0.33
CA MET A 1 -28.71 -36.00 -0.73
C MET A 1 -27.81 -35.87 -1.95
N VAL A 2 -28.22 -36.46 -3.07
CA VAL A 2 -27.45 -36.52 -4.31
C VAL A 2 -27.61 -35.20 -5.04
N HIS A 3 -26.55 -34.39 -5.17
CA HIS A 3 -26.50 -33.32 -6.16
C HIS A 3 -25.83 -33.87 -7.42
N GLN A 4 -26.66 -34.19 -8.40
CA GLN A 4 -26.29 -34.74 -9.70
C GLN A 4 -25.40 -33.75 -10.46
N GLY A 5 -24.43 -34.31 -11.19
CA GLY A 5 -23.48 -33.57 -12.01
C GLY A 5 -24.15 -32.56 -12.95
N ILE A 6 -23.66 -31.33 -12.91
CA ILE A 6 -24.04 -30.27 -13.84
C ILE A 6 -23.68 -30.76 -15.25
N ALA A 7 -24.68 -30.90 -16.12
CA ALA A 7 -24.46 -31.28 -17.51
C ALA A 7 -23.72 -30.14 -18.22
N ILE A 8 -22.46 -30.38 -18.59
CA ILE A 8 -21.74 -29.51 -19.54
C ILE A 8 -22.37 -29.77 -20.90
N THR A 9 -23.03 -28.77 -21.46
CA THR A 9 -23.68 -28.88 -22.75
C THR A 9 -23.19 -27.77 -23.67
N THR A 10 -22.91 -28.15 -24.91
CA THR A 10 -22.47 -27.27 -25.99
C THR A 10 -23.59 -27.20 -27.01
N LEU A 11 -24.01 -25.99 -27.38
CA LEU A 11 -24.83 -25.79 -28.57
C LEU A 11 -23.91 -25.93 -29.79
N ARG A 12 -24.19 -26.92 -30.64
CA ARG A 12 -23.52 -27.08 -31.92
C ARG A 12 -24.50 -26.74 -33.03
N VAL A 13 -24.16 -25.73 -33.83
CA VAL A 13 -24.94 -25.31 -34.99
C VAL A 13 -24.14 -25.65 -36.24
N THR A 14 -24.76 -26.37 -37.16
CA THR A 14 -24.16 -26.76 -38.44
C THR A 14 -25.16 -26.55 -39.58
N TRP A 15 -24.65 -26.31 -40.77
CA TRP A 15 -25.46 -26.19 -41.99
C TRP A 15 -24.74 -26.82 -43.18
N ASP A 16 -25.43 -26.98 -44.30
CA ASP A 16 -24.83 -27.43 -45.55
C ASP A 16 -24.24 -26.26 -46.32
N ALA A 17 -23.24 -26.53 -47.16
CA ALA A 17 -22.65 -25.50 -48.00
C ALA A 17 -23.67 -25.00 -49.04
N ALA A 18 -23.89 -23.69 -49.08
CA ALA A 18 -24.71 -23.06 -50.11
C ALA A 18 -23.88 -22.81 -51.37
N GLU A 19 -24.49 -23.02 -52.54
CA GLU A 19 -23.85 -22.79 -53.83
C GLU A 19 -23.38 -21.32 -53.96
N SER A 20 -22.14 -21.12 -54.42
CA SER A 20 -21.50 -19.80 -54.58
C SER A 20 -21.26 -19.00 -53.28
N ALA A 21 -21.44 -19.59 -52.10
CA ALA A 21 -21.15 -18.94 -50.83
C ALA A 21 -19.66 -18.95 -50.51
N ILE A 22 -19.11 -17.78 -50.15
CA ILE A 22 -17.72 -17.64 -49.67
C ILE A 22 -17.64 -17.42 -48.15
N ALA A 23 -18.74 -17.02 -47.52
CA ALA A 23 -18.83 -16.81 -46.07
C ALA A 23 -20.28 -16.97 -45.58
N TYR A 24 -20.43 -17.09 -44.26
CA TYR A 24 -21.70 -17.20 -43.56
C TYR A 24 -21.74 -16.23 -42.39
N GLU A 25 -22.91 -15.64 -42.18
CA GLU A 25 -23.27 -14.94 -40.95
C GLU A 25 -24.32 -15.76 -40.24
N ALA A 26 -24.09 -16.00 -38.95
CA ALA A 26 -24.98 -16.79 -38.13
C ALA A 26 -25.28 -16.08 -36.82
N GLU A 27 -26.49 -16.31 -36.31
CA GLU A 27 -26.93 -15.80 -35.02
C GLU A 27 -27.64 -16.90 -34.26
N TRP A 28 -27.62 -16.80 -32.93
CA TRP A 28 -28.37 -17.69 -32.06
C TRP A 28 -29.07 -16.90 -30.96
N ARG A 29 -30.14 -17.47 -30.42
CA ARG A 29 -30.81 -16.95 -29.24
C ARG A 29 -31.26 -18.10 -28.35
N ARG A 30 -31.39 -17.79 -27.05
CA ARG A 30 -32.02 -18.65 -26.05
C ARG A 30 -33.38 -18.06 -25.69
N ASP A 31 -34.38 -18.91 -25.65
CA ASP A 31 -35.79 -18.59 -25.46
C ASP A 31 -36.23 -17.44 -26.38
N ASN A 32 -37.03 -16.51 -25.86
CA ASN A 32 -37.45 -15.32 -26.60
C ASN A 32 -36.47 -14.13 -26.41
N GLY A 33 -35.21 -14.41 -26.10
CA GLY A 33 -34.16 -13.39 -25.92
C GLY A 33 -33.71 -12.73 -27.23
N ASN A 34 -32.79 -11.78 -27.10
CA ASN A 34 -32.16 -11.09 -28.23
C ASN A 34 -31.28 -12.05 -29.05
N TRP A 35 -31.18 -11.79 -30.36
CA TRP A 35 -30.24 -12.50 -31.23
C TRP A 35 -28.80 -12.08 -30.93
N ILE A 36 -27.94 -13.08 -30.75
CA ILE A 36 -26.51 -12.93 -30.48
C ILE A 36 -25.76 -13.36 -31.75
N ALA A 37 -24.96 -12.47 -32.31
CA ALA A 37 -24.19 -12.75 -33.52
C ALA A 37 -22.98 -13.64 -33.22
N ALA A 38 -22.81 -14.68 -34.04
CA ALA A 38 -21.56 -15.42 -34.13
C ALA A 38 -20.58 -14.69 -35.07
N PRO A 39 -19.27 -14.87 -34.89
CA PRO A 39 -18.28 -14.33 -35.84
C PRO A 39 -18.55 -14.84 -37.26
N ARG A 40 -18.44 -13.94 -38.25
CA ARG A 40 -18.53 -14.31 -39.67
C ARG A 40 -17.47 -15.36 -39.98
N THR A 41 -17.88 -16.43 -40.65
CA THR A 41 -17.03 -17.61 -40.86
C THR A 41 -17.22 -18.20 -42.26
N SER A 42 -16.20 -18.86 -42.79
CA SER A 42 -16.31 -19.72 -43.99
C SER A 42 -16.62 -21.18 -43.63
N THR A 43 -16.57 -21.53 -42.35
CA THR A 43 -16.93 -22.87 -41.85
C THR A 43 -18.44 -23.07 -41.83
N GLN A 44 -18.88 -24.31 -41.99
CA GLN A 44 -20.30 -24.66 -42.00
C GLN A 44 -20.89 -24.93 -40.62
N GLY A 45 -20.46 -24.15 -39.62
CA GLY A 45 -20.93 -24.29 -38.25
C GLY A 45 -20.10 -23.53 -37.22
N PHE A 46 -20.65 -23.45 -36.01
CA PHE A 46 -19.99 -22.93 -34.81
C PHE A 46 -20.48 -23.67 -33.56
N GLU A 47 -19.72 -23.54 -32.48
CA GLU A 47 -20.04 -24.12 -31.18
C GLU A 47 -20.11 -23.04 -30.10
N VAL A 48 -21.10 -23.13 -29.22
CA VAL A 48 -21.22 -22.31 -28.01
C VAL A 48 -21.14 -23.26 -26.82
N PRO A 49 -20.01 -23.32 -26.10
CA PRO A 49 -19.85 -24.19 -24.94
C PRO A 49 -20.60 -23.62 -23.72
N ASN A 50 -20.83 -24.48 -22.72
CA ASN A 50 -21.36 -24.09 -21.40
C ASN A 50 -22.73 -23.38 -21.43
N ILE A 51 -23.61 -23.81 -22.34
CA ILE A 51 -24.92 -23.21 -22.48
C ILE A 51 -25.81 -23.49 -21.26
N TYR A 52 -26.70 -22.55 -20.95
CA TYR A 52 -27.76 -22.76 -19.97
C TYR A 52 -28.90 -23.60 -20.56
N ALA A 53 -29.65 -24.29 -19.71
CA ALA A 53 -30.88 -24.94 -20.12
C ALA A 53 -31.86 -23.91 -20.72
N GLY A 54 -32.52 -24.27 -21.82
CA GLY A 54 -33.47 -23.39 -22.50
C GLY A 54 -33.78 -23.84 -23.93
N ARG A 55 -34.58 -23.02 -24.62
CA ARG A 55 -35.00 -23.25 -26.00
C ARG A 55 -34.09 -22.49 -26.94
N TYR A 56 -33.29 -23.17 -27.74
CA TYR A 56 -32.35 -22.52 -28.64
C TYR A 56 -32.89 -22.44 -30.05
N GLN A 57 -32.71 -21.28 -30.66
CA GLN A 57 -32.92 -21.08 -32.08
C GLN A 57 -31.65 -20.48 -32.70
N ALA A 58 -31.26 -20.99 -33.86
CA ALA A 58 -30.17 -20.45 -34.64
C ALA A 58 -30.66 -20.10 -36.04
N ARG A 59 -30.04 -19.10 -36.67
CA ARG A 59 -30.27 -18.75 -38.07
C ARG A 59 -28.95 -18.46 -38.75
N VAL A 60 -28.88 -18.77 -40.04
CA VAL A 60 -27.70 -18.55 -40.88
C VAL A 60 -28.10 -17.98 -42.23
N ARG A 61 -27.27 -17.12 -42.80
CA ARG A 61 -27.36 -16.67 -44.18
C ARG A 61 -26.02 -16.81 -44.88
N ALA A 62 -26.06 -17.14 -46.17
CA ALA A 62 -24.89 -17.27 -47.02
C ALA A 62 -24.55 -15.93 -47.66
N ILE A 63 -23.26 -15.68 -47.89
CA ILE A 63 -22.75 -14.48 -48.55
C ILE A 63 -21.87 -14.91 -49.72
N ASN A 64 -22.16 -14.40 -50.91
CA ASN A 64 -21.39 -14.70 -52.12
C ASN A 64 -20.20 -13.74 -52.32
N ALA A 65 -19.41 -13.96 -53.37
CA ALA A 65 -18.23 -13.14 -53.69
C ALA A 65 -18.53 -11.67 -54.02
N ALA A 66 -19.79 -11.32 -54.26
CA ALA A 66 -20.25 -9.95 -54.48
C ALA A 66 -20.83 -9.30 -53.19
N GLU A 67 -20.62 -9.92 -52.02
CA GLU A 67 -21.16 -9.49 -50.72
C GLU A 67 -22.70 -9.45 -50.65
N ILE A 68 -23.38 -10.19 -51.53
CA ILE A 68 -24.84 -10.31 -51.52
C ILE A 68 -25.23 -11.43 -50.57
N SER A 69 -26.10 -11.10 -49.61
CA SER A 69 -26.63 -12.03 -48.62
C SER A 69 -27.86 -12.78 -49.13
N SER A 70 -27.96 -14.06 -48.80
CA SER A 70 -29.21 -14.82 -48.94
C SER A 70 -30.26 -14.37 -47.91
N LEU A 71 -31.49 -14.87 -48.09
CA LEU A 71 -32.46 -14.91 -46.99
C LEU A 71 -31.90 -15.76 -45.84
N TRP A 72 -32.38 -15.48 -44.62
CA TRP A 72 -32.05 -16.26 -43.44
C TRP A 72 -32.72 -17.64 -43.48
N ALA A 73 -31.92 -18.69 -43.35
CA ALA A 73 -32.40 -20.03 -43.01
C ALA A 73 -32.44 -20.16 -41.48
N ASN A 74 -33.51 -20.76 -40.95
CA ASN A 74 -33.68 -20.93 -39.51
C ASN A 74 -33.61 -22.43 -39.17
N ALA A 75 -32.86 -22.76 -38.13
CA ALA A 75 -32.88 -24.08 -37.53
C ALA A 75 -34.19 -24.29 -36.72
N PRO A 76 -34.68 -25.54 -36.60
CA PRO A 76 -35.77 -25.84 -35.70
C PRO A 76 -35.40 -25.50 -34.25
N GLU A 77 -36.37 -24.98 -33.50
CA GLU A 77 -36.18 -24.69 -32.07
C GLU A 77 -35.86 -25.98 -31.31
N THR A 78 -34.72 -26.01 -30.63
CA THR A 78 -34.22 -27.20 -29.95
C THR A 78 -34.09 -26.93 -28.45
N HIS A 79 -34.72 -27.77 -27.63
CA HIS A 79 -34.56 -27.72 -26.19
C HIS A 79 -33.26 -28.40 -25.79
N LEU A 80 -32.33 -27.62 -25.24
CA LEU A 80 -31.07 -28.13 -24.75
C LEU A 80 -31.09 -28.12 -23.23
N LYS A 81 -30.77 -29.28 -22.62
CA LYS A 81 -30.45 -29.36 -21.20
C LYS A 81 -29.06 -28.75 -21.04
N GLY A 82 -28.88 -27.82 -20.12
CA GLY A 82 -27.59 -27.15 -19.89
C GLY A 82 -27.48 -26.73 -18.44
N LYS A 83 -26.62 -25.75 -18.13
CA LYS A 83 -26.55 -25.19 -16.76
C LYS A 83 -27.93 -24.66 -16.34
N ALA A 84 -28.33 -24.96 -15.10
CA ALA A 84 -29.58 -24.46 -14.52
C ALA A 84 -29.27 -23.69 -13.24
N GLY A 85 -29.84 -22.49 -13.09
CA GLY A 85 -29.65 -21.63 -11.90
C GLY A 85 -28.90 -20.33 -12.19
N GLU A 86 -28.75 -19.52 -11.15
CA GLU A 86 -27.88 -18.34 -11.13
C GLU A 86 -26.40 -18.76 -11.05
N PRO A 87 -25.45 -17.95 -11.55
CA PRO A 87 -24.03 -18.21 -11.32
C PRO A 87 -23.74 -18.27 -9.80
N PRO A 88 -22.73 -19.02 -9.36
CA PRO A 88 -22.35 -19.05 -7.95
C PRO A 88 -21.74 -17.71 -7.51
N ALA A 89 -21.79 -17.41 -6.21
CA ALA A 89 -21.11 -16.25 -5.65
C ALA A 89 -19.57 -16.38 -5.79
N PRO A 90 -18.83 -15.26 -5.76
CA PRO A 90 -17.36 -15.27 -5.75
C PRO A 90 -16.81 -16.14 -4.60
N LEU A 91 -15.80 -16.96 -4.89
CA LEU A 91 -15.19 -17.84 -3.88
C LEU A 91 -14.15 -17.08 -3.05
N GLY A 92 -14.15 -17.31 -1.74
CA GLY A 92 -13.07 -16.83 -0.86
C GLY A 92 -12.86 -15.32 -0.89
N PHE A 93 -13.94 -14.53 -1.00
CA PHE A 93 -13.87 -13.07 -0.97
C PHE A 93 -13.21 -12.62 0.33
N LYS A 94 -12.06 -11.95 0.22
CA LYS A 94 -11.22 -11.56 1.36
C LYS A 94 -10.68 -10.15 1.19
N ALA A 95 -10.41 -9.51 2.33
CA ALA A 95 -9.88 -8.16 2.40
C ALA A 95 -8.53 -8.22 3.13
N THR A 96 -7.49 -7.71 2.49
CA THR A 96 -6.15 -7.61 3.05
C THR A 96 -5.84 -6.14 3.30
N PRO A 97 -5.53 -5.75 4.54
CA PRO A 97 -5.05 -4.41 4.84
C PRO A 97 -3.78 -4.12 4.06
N ILE A 98 -3.80 -3.04 3.29
CA ILE A 98 -2.59 -2.43 2.73
C ILE A 98 -2.57 -0.99 3.20
N VAL A 99 -1.53 -0.23 2.84
CA VAL A 99 -1.43 1.09 3.44
C VAL A 99 -1.97 2.14 2.52
N PHE A 100 -2.74 3.04 3.13
CA PHE A 100 -3.64 3.95 2.47
C PHE A 100 -4.62 3.24 1.52
N GLY A 101 -4.96 1.99 1.82
CA GLY A 101 -5.87 1.23 0.98
C GLY A 101 -6.29 -0.12 1.53
N ILE A 102 -7.16 -0.80 0.80
CA ILE A 102 -7.64 -2.15 1.10
C ILE A 102 -7.55 -2.95 -0.20
N GLN A 103 -6.91 -4.11 -0.17
CA GLN A 103 -6.91 -5.06 -1.28
C GLN A 103 -8.03 -6.08 -1.08
N LEU A 104 -8.85 -6.28 -2.10
CA LEU A 104 -9.90 -7.29 -2.16
C LEU A 104 -9.48 -8.38 -3.14
N ASP A 105 -9.58 -9.64 -2.73
CA ASP A 105 -9.30 -10.79 -3.59
C ASP A 105 -10.46 -11.79 -3.53
N TRP A 106 -10.68 -12.48 -4.64
CA TRP A 106 -11.66 -13.57 -4.73
C TRP A 106 -11.19 -14.64 -5.71
N GLY A 107 -12.00 -15.67 -5.87
CA GLY A 107 -11.83 -16.75 -6.83
C GLY A 107 -13.11 -17.03 -7.59
N PHE A 108 -12.97 -17.85 -8.61
CA PHE A 108 -14.05 -18.32 -9.46
C PHE A 108 -14.20 -19.83 -9.23
N ALA A 109 -15.45 -20.30 -9.08
CA ALA A 109 -15.71 -21.72 -9.00
C ALA A 109 -15.41 -22.40 -10.35
N PRO A 110 -15.12 -23.71 -10.37
CA PRO A 110 -15.03 -24.44 -11.62
C PRO A 110 -16.26 -24.20 -12.49
N HIS A 111 -16.06 -24.09 -13.81
CA HIS A 111 -17.14 -23.92 -14.78
C HIS A 111 -17.90 -22.58 -14.69
N THR A 112 -17.24 -21.49 -14.28
CA THR A 112 -17.80 -20.12 -14.38
C THR A 112 -17.11 -19.28 -15.46
N ASP A 113 -16.57 -19.90 -16.50
CA ASP A 113 -15.87 -19.24 -17.63
C ASP A 113 -16.78 -18.30 -18.46
N ASP A 114 -18.09 -18.45 -18.28
CA ASP A 114 -19.15 -17.59 -18.79
C ASP A 114 -19.36 -16.31 -17.97
N THR A 115 -18.60 -16.10 -16.89
CA THR A 115 -18.60 -14.85 -16.12
C THR A 115 -18.19 -13.68 -17.00
N LEU A 116 -18.97 -12.60 -16.95
CA LEU A 116 -18.63 -11.31 -17.58
C LEU A 116 -17.79 -10.47 -16.64
N LYS A 117 -18.24 -10.32 -15.38
CA LYS A 117 -17.62 -9.45 -14.39
C LYS A 117 -17.95 -9.85 -12.95
N THR A 118 -17.17 -9.33 -12.01
CA THR A 118 -17.48 -9.28 -10.58
C THR A 118 -17.93 -7.87 -10.22
N GLU A 119 -19.13 -7.73 -9.69
CA GLU A 119 -19.64 -6.46 -9.15
C GLU A 119 -19.29 -6.39 -7.66
N ILE A 120 -18.68 -5.28 -7.21
CA ILE A 120 -18.31 -5.06 -5.81
C ILE A 120 -19.00 -3.80 -5.29
N GLN A 121 -19.62 -3.93 -4.13
CA GLN A 121 -20.22 -2.83 -3.37
C GLN A 121 -19.55 -2.68 -2.01
N TYR A 122 -19.62 -1.48 -1.46
CA TYR A 122 -19.12 -1.18 -0.12
C TYR A 122 -20.08 -0.28 0.66
N SER A 123 -19.98 -0.31 1.98
CA SER A 123 -20.71 0.54 2.92
C SER A 123 -19.78 0.97 4.07
N PRO A 124 -19.98 2.17 4.65
CA PRO A 124 -19.29 2.56 5.88
C PRO A 124 -19.80 1.82 7.13
N THR A 125 -20.93 1.11 7.06
CA THR A 125 -21.55 0.43 8.20
C THR A 125 -21.75 -1.06 7.94
N SER A 126 -21.84 -1.85 9.02
CA SER A 126 -21.96 -3.32 8.93
C SER A 126 -23.34 -3.81 8.49
N ASP A 127 -24.36 -2.97 8.61
CA ASP A 127 -25.76 -3.26 8.28
C ASP A 127 -26.13 -2.96 6.82
N GLY A 128 -25.19 -2.43 6.03
CA GLY A 128 -25.42 -2.10 4.62
C GLY A 128 -26.15 -0.78 4.39
N GLU A 129 -26.31 0.06 5.41
CA GLU A 129 -26.75 1.44 5.21
C GLU A 129 -25.74 2.22 4.33
N GLY A 130 -26.23 3.06 3.43
CA GLY A 130 -25.36 3.85 2.53
C GLY A 130 -24.52 3.04 1.54
N LEU A 131 -25.02 1.89 1.10
CA LEU A 131 -24.39 1.05 0.07
C LEU A 131 -24.06 1.84 -1.22
N MET A 132 -22.82 1.71 -1.66
CA MET A 132 -22.31 2.32 -2.89
C MET A 132 -21.65 1.27 -3.78
N LEU A 133 -21.77 1.44 -5.09
CA LEU A 133 -20.99 0.67 -6.05
C LEU A 133 -19.51 1.08 -5.93
N LEU A 134 -18.64 0.11 -5.70
CA LEU A 134 -17.19 0.34 -5.72
C LEU A 134 -16.65 0.22 -7.14
N SER A 135 -16.87 -0.94 -7.78
CA SER A 135 -16.39 -1.20 -9.13
C SER A 135 -17.04 -2.43 -9.75
N ASP A 136 -17.08 -2.44 -11.08
CA ASP A 136 -17.32 -3.61 -11.93
C ASP A 136 -15.97 -4.10 -12.49
N ILE A 137 -15.57 -5.32 -12.14
CA ILE A 137 -14.25 -5.88 -12.49
C ILE A 137 -14.42 -6.98 -13.54
N PRO A 138 -13.85 -6.85 -14.75
CA PRO A 138 -14.05 -7.82 -15.81
C PRO A 138 -13.38 -9.17 -15.50
N TYR A 139 -14.04 -10.28 -15.85
CA TYR A 139 -13.41 -11.61 -15.82
C TYR A 139 -12.20 -11.66 -16.77
N PRO A 140 -11.08 -12.34 -16.43
CA PRO A 140 -10.84 -13.18 -15.24
C PRO A 140 -10.15 -12.46 -14.08
N GLN A 141 -10.17 -11.12 -14.03
CA GLN A 141 -9.55 -10.41 -12.93
C GLN A 141 -10.27 -10.73 -11.62
N LYS A 142 -9.47 -11.01 -10.59
CA LYS A 142 -9.92 -11.54 -9.30
C LYS A 142 -9.38 -10.78 -8.09
N THR A 143 -8.90 -9.57 -8.34
CA THR A 143 -8.30 -8.69 -7.34
C THR A 143 -8.67 -7.24 -7.66
N TYR A 144 -8.84 -6.43 -6.61
CA TYR A 144 -9.09 -4.99 -6.71
C TYR A 144 -8.43 -4.27 -5.53
N VAL A 145 -7.89 -3.08 -5.76
CA VAL A 145 -7.27 -2.27 -4.72
C VAL A 145 -7.99 -0.93 -4.60
N MET A 146 -8.59 -0.67 -3.44
CA MET A 146 -9.12 0.64 -3.06
C MET A 146 -8.00 1.45 -2.41
N GLN A 147 -7.55 2.53 -3.05
CA GLN A 147 -6.47 3.40 -2.54
C GLN A 147 -7.01 4.75 -2.02
N GLY A 148 -6.12 5.56 -1.44
CA GLY A 148 -6.44 6.91 -0.96
C GLY A 148 -7.11 6.96 0.41
N LEU A 149 -7.03 5.89 1.19
CA LEU A 149 -7.60 5.83 2.55
C LEU A 149 -6.62 6.40 3.58
N ALA A 150 -7.11 6.94 4.69
CA ALA A 150 -6.27 7.14 5.87
C ALA A 150 -5.99 5.78 6.55
N ALA A 151 -5.05 5.73 7.51
CA ALA A 151 -4.78 4.51 8.29
C ALA A 151 -5.97 4.15 9.21
N GLY A 152 -6.27 2.86 9.35
CA GLY A 152 -7.37 2.36 10.20
C GLY A 152 -8.78 2.63 9.69
N VAL A 153 -8.93 3.12 8.45
CA VAL A 153 -10.25 3.34 7.85
C VAL A 153 -10.85 2.01 7.44
N ALA A 154 -12.05 1.73 7.94
CA ALA A 154 -12.75 0.48 7.68
C ALA A 154 -14.01 0.67 6.83
N PHE A 155 -14.29 -0.32 5.97
CA PHE A 155 -15.51 -0.46 5.20
C PHE A 155 -16.00 -1.90 5.23
N TYR A 156 -17.27 -2.10 4.87
CA TYR A 156 -17.88 -3.41 4.71
C TYR A 156 -18.18 -3.65 3.23
N PHE A 157 -17.60 -4.71 2.67
CA PHE A 157 -17.66 -5.04 1.26
C PHE A 157 -18.55 -6.25 1.01
N ARG A 158 -19.17 -6.31 -0.17
CA ARG A 158 -19.80 -7.52 -0.70
C ARG A 158 -19.59 -7.60 -2.21
N ALA A 159 -19.56 -8.83 -2.75
CA ALA A 159 -19.35 -9.06 -4.16
C ALA A 159 -20.35 -10.06 -4.74
N ARG A 160 -20.60 -9.98 -6.06
CA ARG A 160 -21.37 -10.98 -6.81
C ARG A 160 -20.83 -11.13 -8.23
N LEU A 161 -21.09 -12.28 -8.86
CA LEU A 161 -20.75 -12.51 -10.26
C LEU A 161 -21.92 -12.14 -11.17
N VAL A 162 -21.60 -11.61 -12.35
CA VAL A 162 -22.55 -11.39 -13.44
C VAL A 162 -22.03 -12.15 -14.65
N ASP A 163 -22.86 -13.00 -15.24
CA ASP A 163 -22.50 -13.76 -16.45
C ASP A 163 -22.71 -12.96 -17.75
N LYS A 164 -22.23 -13.50 -18.88
CA LYS A 164 -22.37 -12.87 -20.21
C LYS A 164 -23.82 -12.79 -20.71
N SER A 165 -24.75 -13.52 -20.09
CA SER A 165 -26.18 -13.47 -20.38
C SER A 165 -26.95 -12.50 -19.47
N GLY A 166 -26.26 -11.88 -18.50
CA GLY A 166 -26.82 -10.94 -17.54
C GLY A 166 -27.38 -11.57 -16.26
N ASN A 167 -27.23 -12.89 -16.04
CA ASN A 167 -27.65 -13.51 -14.79
C ASN A 167 -26.69 -13.11 -13.65
N GLN A 168 -27.22 -12.91 -12.46
CA GLN A 168 -26.48 -12.42 -11.29
C GLN A 168 -26.46 -13.50 -10.21
N SER A 169 -25.31 -13.68 -9.56
CA SER A 169 -25.22 -14.56 -8.40
C SER A 169 -25.85 -13.91 -7.16
N PRO A 170 -26.13 -14.71 -6.11
CA PRO A 170 -26.26 -14.17 -4.77
C PRO A 170 -25.02 -13.32 -4.38
N TRP A 171 -25.22 -12.34 -3.51
CA TRP A 171 -24.13 -11.60 -2.89
C TRP A 171 -23.37 -12.49 -1.89
N THR A 172 -22.07 -12.24 -1.73
CA THR A 172 -21.34 -12.72 -0.55
C THR A 172 -21.89 -12.08 0.72
N ASP A 173 -21.59 -12.69 1.87
CA ASP A 173 -21.72 -12.00 3.15
C ASP A 173 -20.88 -10.71 3.17
N PHE A 174 -21.27 -9.79 4.04
CA PHE A 174 -20.48 -8.59 4.26
C PHE A 174 -19.14 -8.94 4.89
N LEU A 175 -18.09 -8.43 4.26
CA LEU A 175 -16.70 -8.60 4.65
C LEU A 175 -16.16 -7.26 5.14
N ARG A 176 -15.74 -7.20 6.39
CA ARG A 176 -15.04 -6.01 6.91
C ARG A 176 -13.61 -5.98 6.35
N GLY A 177 -13.23 -4.88 5.72
CA GLY A 177 -11.86 -4.55 5.35
C GLY A 177 -11.43 -3.25 6.02
N GLU A 178 -10.16 -3.16 6.41
CA GLU A 178 -9.59 -2.00 7.08
C GLU A 178 -8.22 -1.69 6.45
N SER A 179 -7.92 -0.42 6.23
CA SER A 179 -6.58 0.00 5.81
C SER A 179 -5.58 -0.19 6.95
N SER A 180 -4.35 -0.54 6.62
CA SER A 180 -3.33 -0.86 7.62
C SER A 180 -3.12 0.29 8.61
N THR A 181 -3.10 -0.03 9.90
CA THR A 181 -2.66 0.85 11.00
C THR A 181 -1.16 0.74 11.27
N ASP A 182 -0.50 -0.21 10.62
CA ASP A 182 0.93 -0.46 10.79
C ASP A 182 1.72 0.70 10.16
N ALA A 183 2.38 1.50 10.99
CA ALA A 183 3.25 2.59 10.55
C ALA A 183 4.67 2.10 10.19
N SER A 184 5.00 0.84 10.49
CA SER A 184 6.35 0.27 10.31
C SER A 184 6.80 0.38 8.85
N TRP A 185 5.93 0.05 7.89
CA TRP A 185 6.27 0.19 6.48
C TRP A 185 6.41 1.67 6.02
N ILE A 186 5.78 2.68 6.67
CA ILE A 186 6.01 4.10 6.34
C ILE A 186 7.42 4.47 6.78
N ILE A 187 7.80 4.06 8.00
CA ILE A 187 9.14 4.29 8.54
C ILE A 187 10.16 3.54 7.68
N ASP A 188 9.88 2.30 7.31
CA ASP A 188 10.75 1.51 6.44
C ASP A 188 10.79 2.07 5.02
N ALA A 189 9.68 2.52 4.44
CA ALA A 189 9.65 3.09 3.10
C ALA A 189 10.36 4.45 3.06
N ALA A 190 10.13 5.32 4.04
CA ALA A 190 10.82 6.59 4.17
C ALA A 190 12.31 6.40 4.46
N GLY A 191 12.63 5.43 5.33
CA GLY A 191 14.00 4.99 5.61
C GLY A 191 14.68 4.46 4.35
N ASN A 192 14.04 3.53 3.63
CA ASN A 192 14.55 2.97 2.38
C ASN A 192 14.70 4.03 1.29
N GLN A 193 13.77 4.98 1.19
CA GLN A 193 13.88 6.11 0.27
C GLN A 193 15.14 6.92 0.58
N PHE A 194 15.35 7.31 1.84
CA PHE A 194 16.57 8.01 2.25
C PHE A 194 17.84 7.18 2.00
N LEU A 195 17.85 5.90 2.39
CA LEU A 195 19.00 5.00 2.21
C LEU A 195 19.33 4.75 0.73
N SER A 196 18.36 4.93 -0.17
CA SER A 196 18.54 4.83 -1.62
C SER A 196 19.07 6.11 -2.27
N ALA A 197 18.84 7.26 -1.64
CA ALA A 197 19.37 8.55 -2.07
C ALA A 197 20.90 8.59 -1.91
N GLU A 198 21.57 9.51 -2.60
CA GLU A 198 23.03 9.58 -2.53
C GLU A 198 23.51 9.89 -1.10
N ALA A 199 22.80 10.75 -0.37
CA ALA A 199 23.09 11.04 1.04
C ALA A 199 23.00 9.79 1.93
N GLY A 200 21.98 8.95 1.74
CA GLY A 200 21.84 7.71 2.49
C GLY A 200 22.92 6.67 2.17
N LYS A 201 23.37 6.60 0.91
CA LYS A 201 24.54 5.77 0.54
C LYS A 201 25.83 6.25 1.21
N ARG A 202 26.03 7.57 1.29
CA ARG A 202 27.17 8.16 2.02
C ARG A 202 27.14 7.81 3.50
N LEU A 203 25.97 7.91 4.13
CA LEU A 203 25.80 7.54 5.53
C LEU A 203 26.07 6.06 5.81
N GLN A 204 25.77 5.17 4.86
CA GLN A 204 26.03 3.73 4.97
C GLN A 204 27.50 3.36 4.76
N SER A 205 28.29 4.22 4.13
CA SER A 205 29.68 3.91 3.78
C SER A 205 30.55 3.72 5.03
N ASP A 206 31.43 2.74 4.97
CA ASP A 206 32.41 2.49 6.02
C ASP A 206 33.62 3.39 5.85
N ILE A 207 34.20 3.81 6.98
CA ILE A 207 35.52 4.45 6.95
C ILE A 207 36.54 3.40 6.55
N ASN A 208 37.14 3.58 5.38
CA ASN A 208 38.28 2.79 4.96
C ASN A 208 39.52 3.27 5.71
N PHE A 209 40.32 2.36 6.28
CA PHE A 209 41.59 2.70 6.94
C PHE A 209 42.79 2.62 5.99
N THR A 210 42.63 2.13 4.76
CA THR A 210 43.70 2.12 3.75
C THR A 210 43.59 3.31 2.80
N ASN A 211 44.71 4.02 2.60
CA ASN A 211 44.74 5.23 1.78
C ASN A 211 45.36 5.00 0.38
N GLU A 212 45.91 3.82 0.10
CA GLU A 212 46.58 3.52 -1.17
C GLU A 212 45.65 3.70 -2.38
N ALA A 213 44.40 3.25 -2.27
CA ALA A 213 43.41 3.40 -3.33
C ALA A 213 43.04 4.87 -3.58
N ILE A 214 42.94 5.66 -2.50
CA ILE A 214 42.62 7.10 -2.57
C ILE A 214 43.76 7.84 -3.26
N LEU A 215 45.00 7.60 -2.83
CA LEU A 215 46.21 8.22 -3.38
C LEU A 215 46.45 7.81 -4.84
N GLY A 216 46.25 6.53 -5.16
CA GLY A 216 46.37 6.03 -6.53
C GLY A 216 45.37 6.69 -7.47
N ASN A 217 44.09 6.76 -7.07
CA ASN A 217 43.06 7.43 -7.87
C ASN A 217 43.33 8.93 -7.99
N ALA A 218 43.75 9.59 -6.90
CA ALA A 218 44.10 11.01 -6.90
C ALA A 218 45.24 11.31 -7.90
N ALA A 219 46.26 10.44 -7.97
CA ALA A 219 47.35 10.56 -8.94
C ALA A 219 46.87 10.36 -10.39
N LEU A 220 46.00 9.38 -10.64
CA LEU A 220 45.47 9.09 -11.99
C LEU A 220 44.65 10.25 -12.57
N ILE A 221 43.86 10.92 -11.73
CA ILE A 221 42.94 11.98 -12.17
C ILE A 221 43.48 13.39 -11.94
N GLY A 222 44.75 13.54 -11.55
CA GLY A 222 45.42 14.82 -11.37
C GLY A 222 44.88 15.67 -10.20
N SER A 223 44.45 15.01 -9.12
CA SER A 223 43.96 15.70 -7.91
C SER A 223 45.11 16.36 -7.13
N VAL A 224 44.79 17.41 -6.38
CA VAL A 224 45.74 18.01 -5.43
C VAL A 224 45.71 17.18 -4.15
N VAL A 225 46.88 16.67 -3.74
CA VAL A 225 47.03 15.84 -2.54
C VAL A 225 47.96 16.56 -1.55
N GLN A 226 47.52 16.67 -0.30
CA GLN A 226 48.38 17.00 0.84
C GLN A 226 48.37 15.80 1.79
N HIS A 227 49.55 15.22 2.01
CA HIS A 227 49.68 13.99 2.79
C HIS A 227 50.83 14.15 3.78
N GLN A 228 50.54 13.97 5.06
CA GLN A 228 51.50 13.92 6.15
C GLN A 228 51.43 12.54 6.78
N LEU A 229 52.56 11.83 6.80
CA LEU A 229 52.68 10.49 7.35
C LEU A 229 53.87 10.43 8.30
N LYS A 230 53.67 9.85 9.48
CA LYS A 230 54.74 9.46 10.38
C LYS A 230 54.53 8.01 10.82
N GLU A 231 55.61 7.25 10.78
CA GLU A 231 55.62 5.83 11.13
C GLU A 231 56.74 5.55 12.14
N ASN A 232 56.45 4.67 13.11
CA ASN A 232 57.42 4.17 14.08
C ASN A 232 57.06 2.74 14.49
N GLY A 233 57.67 1.75 13.85
CA GLY A 233 57.30 0.34 14.03
C GLY A 233 55.88 0.07 13.55
N GLU A 234 55.02 -0.43 14.44
CA GLU A 234 53.59 -0.68 14.17
C GLU A 234 52.69 0.55 14.35
N MET A 235 53.26 1.72 14.67
CA MET A 235 52.50 2.95 14.86
C MET A 235 52.53 3.80 13.59
N ARG A 236 51.36 4.23 13.14
CA ARG A 236 51.17 5.13 12.00
C ARG A 236 50.29 6.31 12.41
N ALA A 237 50.67 7.52 12.03
CA ALA A 237 49.83 8.71 12.15
C ALA A 237 49.81 9.44 10.82
N GLU A 238 48.61 9.73 10.33
CA GLU A 238 48.40 10.25 8.98
C GLU A 238 47.36 11.37 8.96
N ILE A 239 47.65 12.42 8.19
CA ILE A 239 46.69 13.44 7.77
C ILE A 239 46.71 13.47 6.25
N LEU A 240 45.55 13.32 5.63
CA LEU A 240 45.37 13.29 4.19
C LEU A 240 44.27 14.27 3.78
N GLU A 241 44.58 15.15 2.84
CA GLU A 241 43.60 15.98 2.14
C GLU A 241 43.73 15.74 0.63
N VAL A 242 42.59 15.49 -0.03
CA VAL A 242 42.51 15.35 -1.48
C VAL A 242 41.46 16.32 -2.01
N ARG A 243 41.85 17.15 -2.99
CA ARG A 243 40.96 18.07 -3.70
C ARG A 243 40.91 17.71 -5.16
N THR A 244 39.70 17.54 -5.67
CA THR A 244 39.44 17.10 -7.04
C THR A 244 38.45 18.04 -7.69
N THR A 245 38.77 18.49 -8.89
CA THR A 245 37.85 19.18 -9.79
C THR A 245 37.91 18.51 -11.15
N GLN A 246 36.76 18.13 -11.70
CA GLN A 246 36.68 17.49 -13.01
C GLN A 246 35.54 18.08 -13.82
N LEU A 247 35.82 18.26 -15.11
CA LEU A 247 34.84 18.62 -16.12
C LEU A 247 34.92 17.59 -17.23
N SER A 248 33.75 17.10 -17.66
CA SER A 248 33.59 16.30 -18.87
C SER A 248 32.42 16.84 -19.69
N ASP A 249 32.20 16.27 -20.87
CA ASP A 249 31.09 16.65 -21.75
C ASP A 249 29.70 16.48 -21.11
N LYS A 250 29.60 15.72 -20.02
CA LYS A 250 28.33 15.38 -19.37
C LYS A 250 28.23 15.80 -17.91
N LYS A 251 29.34 16.15 -17.24
CA LYS A 251 29.38 16.29 -15.79
C LYS A 251 30.41 17.29 -15.30
N ALA A 252 30.01 18.10 -14.32
CA ALA A 252 30.87 18.91 -13.49
C ALA A 252 30.96 18.32 -12.09
N LEU A 253 32.17 18.20 -11.54
CA LEU A 253 32.45 17.63 -10.23
C LEU A 253 33.45 18.50 -9.47
N ALA A 254 33.12 18.81 -8.22
CA ALA A 254 34.06 19.29 -7.22
C ALA A 254 33.97 18.40 -5.97
N GLU A 255 35.11 17.91 -5.50
CA GLU A 255 35.20 17.04 -4.33
C GLU A 255 36.36 17.44 -3.43
N LYS A 256 36.12 17.43 -2.11
CA LYS A 256 37.14 17.57 -1.07
C LYS A 256 37.00 16.41 -0.08
N LEU A 257 38.07 15.69 0.16
CA LEU A 257 38.20 14.67 1.19
C LEU A 257 39.26 15.13 2.20
N GLU A 258 38.95 15.09 3.49
CA GLU A 258 39.93 15.24 4.57
C GLU A 258 39.85 14.03 5.49
N LYS A 259 41.00 13.53 5.91
CA LYS A 259 41.12 12.36 6.77
C LYS A 259 42.23 12.55 7.78
N VAL A 260 41.92 12.25 9.03
CA VAL A 260 42.87 12.20 10.15
C VAL A 260 42.82 10.80 10.71
N GLN A 261 43.95 10.11 10.76
CA GLN A 261 44.00 8.69 11.10
C GLN A 261 45.23 8.37 11.95
N VAL A 262 45.05 7.42 12.87
CA VAL A 262 46.13 6.78 13.63
C VAL A 262 45.92 5.27 13.65
N GLU A 263 47.02 4.53 13.67
CA GLU A 263 47.05 3.07 13.79
C GLU A 263 48.14 2.64 14.79
N VAL A 264 47.84 1.60 15.57
CA VAL A 264 48.78 0.94 16.48
C VAL A 264 48.51 -0.57 16.41
N GLY A 265 49.39 -1.30 15.74
CA GLY A 265 49.20 -2.73 15.50
C GLY A 265 47.92 -2.99 14.70
N GLN A 266 46.92 -3.65 15.31
CA GLN A 266 45.63 -3.95 14.67
C GLN A 266 44.52 -2.92 14.97
N ASN A 267 44.78 -1.98 15.88
CA ASN A 267 43.82 -0.98 16.28
C ASN A 267 44.01 0.29 15.49
N ALA A 268 42.91 0.97 15.15
CA ALA A 268 42.96 2.21 14.42
C ALA A 268 41.84 3.16 14.84
N ALA A 269 42.05 4.46 14.67
CA ALA A 269 41.02 5.47 14.81
C ALA A 269 41.13 6.46 13.66
N ALA A 270 39.99 6.87 13.12
CA ALA A 270 39.96 7.81 12.00
C ALA A 270 38.75 8.73 12.08
N VAL A 271 38.95 9.96 11.64
CA VAL A 271 37.90 10.92 11.30
C VAL A 271 38.05 11.25 9.83
N GLN A 272 36.94 11.23 9.11
CA GLN A 272 36.89 11.57 7.69
C GLN A 272 35.77 12.57 7.46
N THR A 273 36.05 13.62 6.69
CA THR A 273 35.04 14.51 6.14
C THR A 273 35.11 14.48 4.63
N LYS A 274 33.94 14.56 3.98
CA LYS A 274 33.86 14.60 2.53
C LYS A 274 32.79 15.60 2.09
N ALA A 275 33.17 16.48 1.19
CA ALA A 275 32.26 17.39 0.50
C ALA A 275 32.27 17.04 -0.99
N THR A 276 31.10 16.82 -1.58
CA THR A 276 30.95 16.56 -3.02
C THR A 276 29.84 17.43 -3.58
N ALA A 277 30.15 18.17 -4.64
CA ALA A 277 29.19 18.86 -5.48
C ALA A 277 29.29 18.32 -6.91
N VAL A 278 28.15 17.90 -7.47
CA VAL A 278 28.07 17.38 -8.83
C VAL A 278 26.81 17.86 -9.52
N PHE A 279 26.93 18.17 -10.80
CA PHE A 279 25.81 18.31 -11.72
C PHE A 279 26.14 17.67 -13.05
N ASP A 280 25.14 17.05 -13.67
CA ASP A 280 25.20 16.55 -15.04
C ASP A 280 24.43 17.45 -16.01
N ILE A 281 24.62 17.19 -17.31
CA ILE A 281 23.99 17.95 -18.40
C ILE A 281 22.47 17.75 -18.47
N ASP A 282 21.95 16.68 -17.87
CA ASP A 282 20.53 16.37 -17.80
C ASP A 282 19.84 17.13 -16.64
N GLY A 283 20.60 17.92 -15.88
CA GLY A 283 20.12 18.73 -14.75
C GLY A 283 19.96 17.93 -13.45
N ASN A 284 20.47 16.69 -13.39
CA ASN A 284 20.57 15.95 -12.14
C ASN A 284 21.85 16.33 -11.41
N GLY A 285 21.81 16.30 -10.09
CA GLY A 285 22.96 16.71 -9.31
C GLY A 285 22.71 16.61 -7.82
N TYR A 286 23.78 16.76 -7.06
CA TYR A 286 23.69 16.83 -5.61
C TYR A 286 24.85 17.63 -5.03
N GLY A 287 24.58 18.23 -3.87
CA GLY A 287 25.58 18.76 -2.96
C GLY A 287 25.47 18.00 -1.65
N ILE A 288 26.54 17.30 -1.25
CA ILE A 288 26.56 16.49 -0.03
C ILE A 288 27.81 16.80 0.78
N TYR A 289 27.61 16.91 2.09
CA TYR A 289 28.66 16.94 3.09
C TYR A 289 28.44 15.81 4.08
N ASP A 290 29.44 14.96 4.27
CA ASP A 290 29.43 13.90 5.27
C ASP A 290 30.65 13.96 6.19
N ILE A 291 30.42 13.53 7.43
CA ILE A 291 31.45 13.32 8.44
C ILE A 291 31.28 11.92 9.03
N GLY A 292 32.39 11.21 9.14
CA GLY A 292 32.48 9.91 9.81
C GLY A 292 33.58 9.92 10.86
N ALA A 293 33.32 9.25 11.97
CA ALA A 293 34.33 8.89 12.96
C ALA A 293 34.25 7.39 13.23
N GLY A 294 35.40 6.72 13.30
CA GLY A 294 35.45 5.28 13.46
C GLY A 294 36.66 4.81 14.25
N VAL A 295 36.48 3.69 14.94
CA VAL A 295 37.53 2.97 15.65
C VAL A 295 37.49 1.51 15.21
N LYS A 296 38.65 0.98 14.82
CA LYS A 296 38.87 -0.45 14.66
C LYS A 296 39.47 -0.98 15.96
N TYR A 297 38.77 -1.88 16.61
CA TYR A 297 39.21 -2.52 17.85
C TYR A 297 38.88 -4.01 17.81
N ASN A 298 39.85 -4.87 18.13
CA ASN A 298 39.72 -6.33 18.02
C ASN A 298 39.20 -6.79 16.65
N ASN A 299 39.73 -6.18 15.59
CA ASN A 299 39.35 -6.43 14.20
C ASN A 299 37.87 -6.11 13.84
N GLN A 300 37.14 -5.42 14.72
CA GLN A 300 35.78 -4.95 14.47
C GLN A 300 35.76 -3.42 14.32
N LEU A 301 35.01 -2.95 13.31
CA LEU A 301 34.78 -1.53 13.08
C LEU A 301 33.57 -1.05 13.88
N TYR A 302 33.74 0.04 14.62
CA TYR A 302 32.68 0.81 15.25
C TYR A 302 32.71 2.22 14.67
N GLN A 303 31.60 2.72 14.18
CA GLN A 303 31.55 4.02 13.54
C GLN A 303 30.27 4.78 13.85
N ALA A 304 30.40 6.10 13.83
CA ALA A 304 29.30 7.05 13.81
C ALA A 304 29.47 7.98 12.61
N GLY A 305 28.37 8.51 12.09
CA GLY A 305 28.42 9.45 10.98
C GLY A 305 27.21 10.35 10.90
N MET A 306 27.40 11.46 10.20
CA MET A 306 26.36 12.43 9.86
C MET A 306 26.50 12.80 8.39
N VAL A 307 25.37 12.95 7.71
CA VAL A 307 25.31 13.45 6.34
C VAL A 307 24.28 14.57 6.24
N ILE A 308 24.61 15.59 5.47
CA ILE A 308 23.66 16.62 5.01
C ILE A 308 23.78 16.75 3.51
N GLY A 309 22.66 16.82 2.80
CA GLY A 309 22.71 17.01 1.36
C GLY A 309 21.39 17.41 0.73
N ALA A 310 21.50 17.92 -0.49
CA ALA A 310 20.38 18.15 -1.38
C ALA A 310 20.65 17.44 -2.71
N GLU A 311 19.65 16.75 -3.24
CA GLU A 311 19.72 16.02 -4.50
C GLU A 311 18.57 16.48 -5.40
N VAL A 312 18.86 16.70 -6.68
CA VAL A 312 17.85 16.84 -7.72
C VAL A 312 17.96 15.67 -8.68
N LYS A 313 16.84 14.99 -8.88
CA LYS A 313 16.74 13.84 -9.77
C LYS A 313 15.44 13.91 -10.55
N ASN A 314 15.53 13.92 -11.88
CA ASN A 314 14.40 14.04 -12.79
C ASN A 314 13.50 15.26 -12.46
N GLY A 315 14.12 16.40 -12.12
CA GLY A 315 13.41 17.64 -11.76
C GLY A 315 12.77 17.66 -10.36
N LYS A 316 12.86 16.56 -9.58
CA LYS A 316 12.41 16.53 -8.19
C LYS A 316 13.58 16.81 -7.26
N VAL A 317 13.41 17.79 -6.37
CA VAL A 317 14.41 18.15 -5.35
C VAL A 317 14.05 17.49 -4.03
N GLU A 318 15.03 16.82 -3.43
CA GLU A 318 14.94 16.27 -2.07
C GLU A 318 16.12 16.79 -1.24
N THR A 319 15.87 17.00 0.06
CA THR A 319 16.91 17.40 1.02
C THR A 319 16.93 16.39 2.15
N HIS A 320 18.14 16.11 2.63
CA HIS A 320 18.38 15.04 3.58
C HIS A 320 19.31 15.49 4.68
N PHE A 321 19.00 15.05 5.89
CA PHE A 321 19.89 15.08 7.03
C PHE A 321 19.80 13.72 7.72
N GLY A 322 20.91 13.02 7.84
CA GLY A 322 20.96 11.67 8.38
C GLY A 322 22.04 11.52 9.43
N VAL A 323 21.77 10.74 10.46
CA VAL A 323 22.71 10.42 11.54
C VAL A 323 22.72 8.90 11.73
N ARG A 324 23.92 8.32 11.76
CA ARG A 324 24.18 6.91 12.09
C ARG A 324 24.98 6.86 13.37
N ALA A 325 24.37 6.40 14.46
CA ALA A 325 25.03 6.21 15.74
C ALA A 325 24.24 5.25 16.63
N ASN A 326 24.92 4.54 17.54
CA ASN A 326 24.27 3.73 18.58
C ASN A 326 23.54 4.60 19.62
N GLN A 327 23.99 5.84 19.80
CA GLN A 327 23.40 6.83 20.68
C GLN A 327 23.53 8.23 20.04
N PHE A 328 22.42 8.96 19.96
CA PHE A 328 22.39 10.38 19.61
C PHE A 328 21.90 11.17 20.82
N THR A 329 22.58 12.25 21.19
CA THR A 329 22.26 13.01 22.41
C THR A 329 22.39 14.50 22.18
N VAL A 330 21.32 15.25 22.45
CA VAL A 330 21.32 16.71 22.46
C VAL A 330 21.35 17.16 23.91
N VAL A 331 22.29 18.06 24.24
CA VAL A 331 22.53 18.54 25.60
C VAL A 331 22.34 20.05 25.71
N ASN A 332 21.88 20.51 26.87
CA ASN A 332 21.82 21.91 27.24
C ASN A 332 22.97 22.23 28.22
N PRO A 333 23.92 23.11 27.86
CA PRO A 333 25.03 23.48 28.74
C PRO A 333 24.67 24.54 29.80
N SER A 334 23.45 25.07 29.80
CA SER A 334 23.07 26.29 30.54
C SER A 334 23.19 26.19 32.06
N SER A 335 23.21 24.98 32.62
CA SER A 335 23.36 24.75 34.07
C SER A 335 24.83 24.67 34.53
N GLY A 336 25.79 24.87 33.63
CA GLY A 336 27.19 24.52 33.86
C GLY A 336 27.47 23.01 33.78
N LYS A 337 26.45 22.20 33.44
CA LYS A 337 26.53 20.78 33.12
C LYS A 337 25.94 20.54 31.73
N LEU A 338 26.25 19.39 31.12
CA LEU A 338 25.69 18.97 29.83
C LEU A 338 24.42 18.14 30.04
N ASP A 339 23.31 18.80 30.36
CA ASP A 339 22.05 18.12 30.68
C ASP A 339 21.36 17.61 29.39
N PRO A 340 21.07 16.31 29.25
CA PRO A 340 20.41 15.79 28.05
C PRO A 340 18.95 16.24 27.96
N VAL A 341 18.55 16.78 26.80
CA VAL A 341 17.17 17.19 26.51
C VAL A 341 16.48 16.23 25.52
N PHE A 342 17.26 15.55 24.68
CA PHE A 342 16.81 14.54 23.74
C PHE A 342 17.88 13.45 23.57
N VAL A 343 17.48 12.19 23.67
CA VAL A 343 18.37 11.03 23.49
C VAL A 343 17.69 9.97 22.62
N ILE A 344 18.38 9.47 21.60
CA ILE A 344 18.00 8.22 20.92
C ILE A 344 18.98 7.14 21.34
N LYS A 345 18.47 6.01 21.84
CA LYS A 345 19.27 4.85 22.24
C LYS A 345 18.42 3.59 22.20
N ASN A 346 18.99 2.47 21.74
CA ASN A 346 18.30 1.17 21.68
C ASN A 346 16.96 1.22 20.91
N GLY A 347 16.89 2.03 19.85
CA GLY A 347 15.66 2.21 19.06
C GLY A 347 14.58 3.04 19.74
N GLN A 348 14.84 3.63 20.91
CA GLN A 348 13.89 4.45 21.66
C GLN A 348 14.35 5.90 21.72
N ALA A 349 13.38 6.81 21.65
CA ALA A 349 13.57 8.24 21.86
C ALA A 349 13.16 8.63 23.28
N PHE A 350 14.03 9.37 23.97
CA PHE A 350 13.82 9.88 25.33
C PHE A 350 13.84 11.40 25.31
N PHE A 351 12.86 12.01 25.95
CA PHE A 351 12.77 13.45 26.15
C PHE A 351 12.63 13.73 27.65
N ASN A 352 13.32 14.76 28.15
CA ASN A 352 13.13 15.19 29.54
C ASN A 352 11.80 15.92 29.72
N GLN A 353 11.51 16.86 28.82
CA GLN A 353 10.25 17.59 28.75
C GLN A 353 9.98 17.99 27.30
N VAL A 354 8.73 17.91 26.88
CA VAL A 354 8.27 18.40 25.57
C VAL A 354 7.17 19.43 25.80
N PHE A 355 7.31 20.61 25.20
CA PHE A 355 6.26 21.64 25.14
C PHE A 355 5.76 21.72 23.70
N ILE A 356 4.45 21.52 23.51
CA ILE A 356 3.82 21.45 22.19
C ILE A 356 2.67 22.45 22.15
N ASP A 357 2.71 23.39 21.22
CA ASP A 357 1.61 24.35 21.00
C ASP A 357 0.36 23.64 20.45
N LYS A 358 0.52 22.86 19.38
CA LYS A 358 -0.53 22.05 18.79
C LYS A 358 -0.02 20.68 18.35
N ALA A 359 -0.71 19.62 18.77
CA ALA A 359 -0.50 18.25 18.32
C ALA A 359 -1.75 17.74 17.58
N SER A 360 -1.54 17.02 16.47
CA SER A 360 -2.57 16.20 15.82
C SER A 360 -2.05 14.77 15.79
N ILE A 361 -2.80 13.85 16.41
CA ILE A 361 -2.41 12.44 16.53
C ILE A 361 -3.59 11.63 16.01
N ASN A 362 -3.41 10.96 14.86
CA ASN A 362 -4.47 10.16 14.24
C ASN A 362 -4.69 8.82 14.97
N GLY A 363 -3.66 8.31 15.64
CA GLY A 363 -3.70 7.12 16.48
C GLY A 363 -2.46 7.06 17.36
N ALA A 364 -2.59 6.51 18.56
CA ALA A 364 -1.47 6.28 19.47
C ALA A 364 -1.64 4.95 20.19
N ASP A 365 -0.58 4.15 20.23
CA ASP A 365 -0.47 3.00 21.12
C ASP A 365 0.32 3.46 22.35
N ILE A 366 -0.35 3.49 23.51
CA ILE A 366 0.23 3.95 24.77
C ILE A 366 -0.02 2.85 25.79
N GLN A 367 1.06 2.18 26.21
CA GLN A 367 0.98 1.10 27.18
C GLN A 367 0.40 1.58 28.51
N ASP A 368 0.90 2.70 29.03
CA ASP A 368 0.43 3.33 30.27
C ASP A 368 0.40 4.86 30.12
N ALA A 369 -0.79 5.44 30.29
CA ALA A 369 -0.98 6.89 30.26
C ALA A 369 -1.33 7.42 31.65
N SER A 370 -0.57 8.39 32.15
CA SER A 370 -0.91 9.16 33.35
C SER A 370 -0.95 10.64 33.01
N ILE A 371 -2.07 11.30 33.33
CA ILE A 371 -2.28 12.71 33.03
C ILE A 371 -2.64 13.43 34.34
N THR A 372 -1.76 14.33 34.78
CA THR A 372 -1.98 15.12 36.00
C THR A 372 -3.14 16.12 35.81
N MET A 373 -3.26 16.73 34.63
CA MET A 373 -4.37 17.62 34.29
C MET A 373 -4.60 17.63 32.77
N ALA A 374 -5.86 17.44 32.35
CA ALA A 374 -6.28 17.55 30.95
C ALA A 374 -7.35 18.63 30.81
N LYS A 375 -7.19 19.53 29.82
CA LYS A 375 -8.27 20.43 29.37
C LYS A 375 -8.85 19.89 28.08
N ILE A 376 -10.11 19.45 28.14
CA ILE A 376 -10.82 18.86 27.00
C ILE A 376 -11.87 19.86 26.54
N ALA A 377 -11.81 20.27 25.26
CA ALA A 377 -12.66 21.33 24.73
C ALA A 377 -14.13 20.88 24.50
N ASP A 378 -14.33 19.61 24.13
CA ASP A 378 -15.66 19.05 23.80
C ASP A 378 -16.02 17.85 24.69
N GLY A 379 -15.31 16.73 24.53
CA GLY A 379 -15.51 15.51 25.31
C GLY A 379 -14.60 14.38 24.85
N ILE A 380 -14.65 13.26 25.54
CA ILE A 380 -13.99 12.01 25.13
C ILE A 380 -15.08 11.00 24.80
N ARG A 381 -14.99 10.34 23.64
CA ARG A 381 -15.98 9.36 23.19
C ARG A 381 -15.31 8.24 22.41
N SER A 382 -15.93 7.08 22.39
CA SER A 382 -15.58 6.01 21.45
C SER A 382 -16.05 6.34 20.03
N ASP A 383 -15.41 5.72 19.03
CA ASP A 383 -15.68 5.99 17.62
C ASP A 383 -17.10 5.62 17.16
N ASN A 384 -17.74 4.68 17.85
CA ASN A 384 -19.09 4.22 17.54
C ASN A 384 -20.22 5.06 18.21
N TRP A 385 -19.89 6.14 18.93
CA TRP A 385 -20.88 7.07 19.47
C TRP A 385 -21.50 7.94 18.36
N PRO A 386 -22.83 8.19 18.31
CA PRO A 386 -23.85 7.94 19.35
C PRO A 386 -24.61 6.62 19.22
N ASN A 387 -24.24 5.75 18.29
CA ASN A 387 -24.96 4.53 17.97
C ASN A 387 -24.56 3.34 18.88
N GLY A 388 -23.47 3.48 19.63
CA GLY A 388 -23.00 2.53 20.65
C GLY A 388 -21.80 3.11 21.41
N GLY A 389 -21.26 2.35 22.36
CA GLY A 389 -20.03 2.70 23.08
C GLY A 389 -20.24 3.69 24.21
N TRP A 390 -19.30 4.61 24.42
CA TRP A 390 -19.30 5.52 25.57
C TRP A 390 -18.99 6.97 25.17
N ASN A 391 -19.51 7.90 25.97
CA ASN A 391 -19.35 9.34 25.76
C ASN A 391 -19.26 10.06 27.11
N LEU A 392 -18.24 10.91 27.21
CA LEU A 392 -17.99 11.81 28.34
C LEU A 392 -17.92 13.26 27.81
N PRO A 393 -19.09 13.89 27.56
CA PRO A 393 -19.20 15.28 27.13
C PRO A 393 -18.89 16.27 28.25
N LYS A 394 -18.53 17.51 27.88
CA LYS A 394 -18.25 18.60 28.84
C LYS A 394 -19.40 19.01 29.77
N ASN A 395 -20.63 18.58 29.49
CA ASN A 395 -21.79 18.92 30.32
C ASN A 395 -21.87 18.08 31.61
N GLY A 396 -20.88 17.22 31.87
CA GLY A 396 -20.79 16.39 33.07
C GLY A 396 -21.62 15.10 32.99
N ALA A 397 -22.22 14.79 31.84
CA ALA A 397 -22.87 13.51 31.64
C ALA A 397 -21.83 12.40 31.37
N PHE A 398 -22.18 11.17 31.72
CA PHE A 398 -21.49 9.97 31.27
C PHE A 398 -22.53 9.02 30.68
N GLU A 399 -22.34 8.64 29.42
CA GLU A 399 -23.30 7.82 28.67
C GLU A 399 -22.61 6.55 28.18
N MET A 400 -23.27 5.41 28.36
CA MET A 400 -22.88 4.12 27.80
C MET A 400 -24.05 3.50 27.05
N LYS A 401 -23.83 3.06 25.81
CA LYS A 401 -24.81 2.41 24.96
C LYS A 401 -24.30 1.04 24.52
N GLY A 402 -25.11 0.02 24.76
CA GLY A 402 -24.86 -1.32 24.23
C GLY A 402 -24.88 -1.29 22.70
N THR A 403 -23.92 -1.97 22.09
CA THR A 403 -23.86 -2.14 20.62
C THR A 403 -24.93 -3.09 20.10
N ALA A 404 -25.49 -3.93 20.96
CA ALA A 404 -26.58 -4.85 20.65
C ALA A 404 -27.80 -4.56 21.52
N GLY A 405 -28.96 -4.44 20.89
CA GLY A 405 -30.24 -4.39 21.59
C GLY A 405 -30.60 -3.06 22.24
N GLY A 406 -29.97 -1.93 21.88
CA GLY A 406 -30.43 -0.57 22.19
C GLY A 406 -30.42 -0.14 23.67
N VAL A 407 -29.92 -1.00 24.56
CA VAL A 407 -29.84 -0.73 26.00
C VAL A 407 -28.85 0.42 26.25
N ARG A 408 -29.21 1.33 27.16
CA ARG A 408 -28.32 2.45 27.53
C ARG A 408 -28.35 2.78 29.02
N VAL A 409 -27.20 3.22 29.52
CA VAL A 409 -27.00 3.78 30.85
C VAL A 409 -26.56 5.23 30.68
N ALA A 410 -27.18 6.14 31.41
CA ALA A 410 -26.80 7.55 31.44
C ALA A 410 -26.70 8.02 32.88
N LEU A 411 -25.63 8.74 33.19
CA LEU A 411 -25.45 9.48 34.42
C LEU A 411 -25.35 10.95 34.04
N ASP A 412 -26.22 11.79 34.59
CA ASP A 412 -26.18 13.24 34.38
C ASP A 412 -26.52 13.99 35.67
N HIS A 413 -26.71 15.31 35.59
CA HIS A 413 -27.08 16.17 36.73
C HIS A 413 -28.42 15.79 37.40
N THR A 414 -29.23 14.93 36.78
CA THR A 414 -30.50 14.43 37.32
C THR A 414 -30.36 13.03 37.95
N GLY A 415 -29.21 12.35 37.77
CA GLY A 415 -28.89 11.05 38.36
C GLY A 415 -28.70 9.93 37.34
N LEU A 416 -28.65 8.68 37.84
CA LEU A 416 -28.46 7.47 37.02
C LEU A 416 -29.79 7.02 36.40
N ALA A 417 -29.80 6.77 35.09
CA ALA A 417 -30.93 6.22 34.35
C ALA A 417 -30.51 5.00 33.52
N VAL A 418 -31.32 3.94 33.57
CA VAL A 418 -31.15 2.71 32.77
C VAL A 418 -32.36 2.52 31.88
N PHE A 419 -32.12 2.35 30.58
CA PHE A 419 -33.16 2.16 29.58
C PHE A 419 -33.03 0.80 28.90
N ASP A 420 -34.16 0.15 28.62
CA ASP A 420 -34.16 -1.07 27.81
C ASP A 420 -33.98 -0.76 26.32
N GLY A 421 -33.94 -1.81 25.50
CA GLY A 421 -33.74 -1.71 24.06
C GLY A 421 -34.82 -1.00 23.27
N ARG A 422 -35.98 -0.73 23.89
CA ARG A 422 -37.06 0.05 23.31
C ARG A 422 -37.01 1.50 23.77
N GLY A 423 -35.98 1.89 24.52
CA GLY A 423 -35.82 3.23 25.09
C GLY A 423 -36.69 3.47 26.32
N VAL A 424 -37.28 2.43 26.92
CA VAL A 424 -38.13 2.59 28.11
C VAL A 424 -37.25 2.67 29.35
N LEU A 425 -37.47 3.70 30.18
CA LEU A 425 -36.80 3.85 31.47
C LEU A 425 -37.20 2.70 32.41
N ARG A 426 -36.21 1.93 32.87
CA ARG A 426 -36.41 0.79 33.78
C ARG A 426 -35.96 1.11 35.20
N VAL A 427 -34.92 1.94 35.34
CA VAL A 427 -34.36 2.33 36.64
C VAL A 427 -34.01 3.81 36.60
N LYS A 428 -34.39 4.56 37.63
CA LYS A 428 -33.95 5.93 37.91
C LYS A 428 -33.49 6.03 39.35
N VAL A 429 -32.28 6.55 39.55
CA VAL A 429 -31.74 6.89 40.87
C VAL A 429 -31.29 8.35 40.82
N GLY A 430 -31.96 9.24 41.55
CA GLY A 430 -31.71 10.69 41.51
C GLY A 430 -33.00 11.50 41.58
N LYS A 431 -33.03 12.68 40.95
CA LYS A 431 -34.23 13.53 40.91
C LYS A 431 -35.32 12.82 40.10
N ILE A 432 -36.45 12.57 40.76
CA ILE A 432 -37.66 11.97 40.19
C ILE A 432 -38.60 13.09 39.75
#